data_AF-A0A069DRE4-F1
#
_entry.id   AF-A0A069DRE4-F1
#
_cell.length_a   1.000
_cell.length_b   1.000
_cell.length_c   1.000
_cell.angle_alpha   90.00
_cell.angle_beta   90.00
_cell.angle_gamma   90.00
#
_symmetry.space_group_name_H-M   'P 1'
#
loop_
_entity.id
_entity.type
_entity.pdbx_description
1 polymer ?
#
loop_
_entity_poly.entity_id
_entity_poly.type
_entity_poly.pdbx_seq_one_letter_code
_entity_poly.pdbx_strand_id
1 'polypeptide(L)'
;MTADTMPQLQVFEKLRQIPLVEIAYNTSAGVYKRVKDCNGLVHWTLNGAEGAFQIALGAVTPVAVKLQQPINLVDDTLCKGIDVLQEKVPIVKEPPGQIYESAKSYVSNSAAAGKVQSITTKSWEKANEVLSTSYGNMALNGLDSTSTIADKYIDYYLPAEEDEENIHPHPNSECEDKVLHTVHTVGTLSAKVSRRVYRTLSGTRKRQERNDGQNPQDTNTEMDTTSSQNTENLTHRKPSSDTDQYS
;
A
#
# COMPACT_ATOMS: atom_id res chain seq x y z
N MET A 1 -20.02 49.69 -14.62
CA MET A 1 -20.03 48.83 -13.41
C MET A 1 -21.26 47.95 -13.47
N THR A 2 -21.13 46.74 -14.00
CA THR A 2 -22.20 45.74 -14.06
C THR A 2 -21.65 44.50 -13.37
N ALA A 3 -22.20 44.16 -12.20
CA ALA A 3 -21.70 43.04 -11.41
C ALA A 3 -21.96 41.74 -12.16
N ASP A 4 -20.91 40.92 -12.28
CA ASP A 4 -20.93 39.63 -12.98
C ASP A 4 -21.54 38.56 -12.06
N THR A 5 -22.85 38.68 -11.80
CA THR A 5 -23.58 37.76 -10.92
C THR A 5 -24.10 36.56 -11.72
N MET A 6 -23.26 35.52 -11.78
CA MET A 6 -23.69 34.16 -12.10
C MET A 6 -24.92 33.78 -11.27
N PRO A 7 -25.92 33.08 -11.84
CA PRO A 7 -27.10 32.69 -11.08
C PRO A 7 -26.78 31.80 -9.88
N GLN A 8 -27.22 32.25 -8.72
CA GLN A 8 -27.07 31.54 -7.46
C GLN A 8 -28.19 30.50 -7.35
N LEU A 9 -27.82 29.22 -7.48
CA LEU A 9 -28.71 28.09 -7.21
C LEU A 9 -28.98 28.00 -5.71
N GLN A 10 -30.25 28.16 -5.30
CA GLN A 10 -30.65 28.08 -3.90
C GLN A 10 -30.48 26.66 -3.34
N VAL A 11 -30.50 25.64 -4.22
CA VAL A 11 -30.13 24.27 -3.88
C VAL A 11 -28.72 24.21 -3.32
N PHE A 12 -27.76 24.90 -3.94
CA PHE A 12 -26.37 24.85 -3.50
C PHE A 12 -26.22 25.52 -2.13
N GLU A 13 -26.96 26.59 -1.86
CA GLU A 13 -26.99 27.23 -0.55
C GLU A 13 -27.64 26.33 0.53
N LYS A 14 -28.80 25.73 0.25
CA LYS A 14 -29.43 24.73 1.14
C LYS A 14 -28.54 23.50 1.37
N LEU A 15 -27.85 23.04 0.34
CA LEU A 15 -26.95 21.88 0.42
C LEU A 15 -25.72 22.22 1.27
N ARG A 16 -25.18 23.44 1.14
CA ARG A 16 -24.06 23.94 1.97
C ARG A 16 -24.44 24.14 3.44
N GLN A 17 -25.72 24.38 3.75
CA GLN A 17 -26.23 24.41 5.13
C GLN A 17 -26.23 23.03 5.82
N ILE A 18 -26.02 21.94 5.08
CA ILE A 18 -25.89 20.60 5.67
C ILE A 18 -24.45 20.41 6.18
N PRO A 19 -24.22 20.21 7.50
CA PRO A 19 -22.86 20.15 8.07
C PRO A 19 -21.96 19.09 7.44
N LEU A 20 -22.54 17.95 7.04
CA LEU A 20 -21.82 16.88 6.35
C LEU A 20 -21.27 17.33 4.98
N VAL A 21 -22.04 18.12 4.23
CA VAL A 21 -21.63 18.64 2.92
C VAL A 21 -20.54 19.70 3.10
N GLU A 22 -20.68 20.59 4.08
CA GLU A 22 -19.65 21.58 4.40
C GLU A 22 -18.31 20.92 4.76
N ILE A 23 -18.34 19.87 5.60
CA ILE A 23 -17.14 19.11 5.96
C ILE A 23 -16.55 18.40 4.72
N ALA A 24 -17.39 17.77 3.89
CA ALA A 24 -16.93 17.11 2.66
C ALA A 24 -16.33 18.11 1.65
N TYR A 25 -16.93 19.29 1.51
CA TYR A 25 -16.44 20.38 0.65
C TYR A 25 -15.10 20.93 1.15
N ASN A 26 -15.01 21.29 2.44
CA ASN A 26 -13.77 21.80 3.03
C ASN A 26 -12.65 20.76 3.01
N THR A 27 -12.96 19.48 3.22
CA THR A 27 -11.98 18.38 3.15
C THR A 27 -11.50 18.16 1.71
N SER A 28 -12.41 18.09 0.74
CA SER A 28 -12.04 17.90 -0.67
C SER A 28 -11.29 19.10 -1.24
N ALA A 29 -11.66 20.33 -0.90
CA ALA A 29 -10.91 21.54 -1.24
C ALA A 29 -9.51 21.54 -0.61
N GLY A 30 -9.38 21.11 0.66
CA GLY A 30 -8.10 20.98 1.34
C GLY A 30 -7.19 19.90 0.75
N VAL A 31 -7.75 18.75 0.34
CA VAL A 31 -7.02 17.69 -0.36
C VAL A 31 -6.64 18.12 -1.77
N TYR A 32 -7.55 18.76 -2.52
CA TYR A 32 -7.27 19.30 -3.85
C TYR A 32 -6.12 20.31 -3.81
N LYS A 33 -6.16 21.25 -2.86
CA LYS A 33 -5.07 22.22 -2.66
C LYS A 33 -3.75 21.52 -2.33
N ARG A 34 -3.75 20.52 -1.44
CA ARG A 34 -2.55 19.71 -1.16
C ARG A 34 -2.00 19.04 -2.42
N VAL A 35 -2.85 18.42 -3.24
CA VAL A 35 -2.43 17.78 -4.50
C VAL A 35 -1.87 18.79 -5.50
N LYS A 36 -2.50 19.97 -5.61
CA LYS A 36 -1.99 21.09 -6.43
C LYS A 36 -0.61 21.56 -5.95
N ASP A 37 -0.41 21.66 -4.63
CA ASP A 37 0.83 22.14 -4.01
C ASP A 37 1.93 21.04 -3.89
N CYS A 38 1.65 19.78 -4.24
CA CYS A 38 2.62 18.66 -4.12
C CYS A 38 3.84 18.78 -5.06
N ASN A 39 3.70 19.37 -6.25
CA ASN A 39 4.76 19.48 -7.24
C ASN A 39 4.50 20.65 -8.20
N GLY A 40 5.53 21.43 -8.54
CA GLY A 40 5.43 22.59 -9.43
C GLY A 40 4.82 22.29 -10.81
N LEU A 41 5.02 21.08 -11.36
CA LEU A 41 4.38 20.67 -12.61
C LEU A 41 2.85 20.56 -12.45
N VAL A 42 2.39 19.90 -11.37
CA VAL A 42 0.97 19.70 -11.06
C VAL A 42 0.32 21.04 -10.71
N HIS A 43 1.01 21.89 -9.95
CA HIS A 43 0.56 23.25 -9.69
C HIS A 43 0.34 24.02 -11.00
N TRP A 44 1.29 24.00 -11.93
CA TRP A 44 1.20 24.72 -13.20
C TRP A 44 0.05 24.19 -14.08
N THR A 45 -0.09 22.87 -14.26
CA THR A 45 -1.15 22.30 -15.12
C THR A 45 -2.54 22.54 -14.54
N LEU A 46 -2.75 22.33 -13.23
CA LEU A 46 -4.04 22.59 -12.59
C LEU A 46 -4.36 24.09 -12.59
N ASN A 47 -3.39 24.97 -12.33
CA ASN A 47 -3.61 26.41 -12.36
C ASN A 47 -3.91 26.93 -13.78
N GLY A 48 -3.30 26.34 -14.81
CA GLY A 48 -3.64 26.60 -16.21
C GLY A 48 -5.04 26.13 -16.58
N ALA A 49 -5.45 24.95 -16.10
CA ALA A 49 -6.80 24.41 -16.30
C ALA A 49 -7.88 25.23 -15.55
N GLU A 50 -7.62 25.65 -14.31
CA GLU A 50 -8.46 26.58 -13.55
C GLU A 50 -8.60 27.91 -14.30
N GLY A 51 -7.51 28.49 -14.81
CA GLY A 51 -7.54 29.72 -15.60
C GLY A 51 -8.37 29.58 -16.88
N ALA A 52 -8.19 28.47 -17.62
CA ALA A 52 -9.00 28.16 -18.80
C ALA A 52 -10.48 27.98 -18.46
N PHE A 53 -10.80 27.35 -17.32
CA PHE A 53 -12.17 27.19 -16.83
C PHE A 53 -12.80 28.55 -16.47
N GLN A 54 -12.08 29.47 -15.82
CA GLN A 54 -12.60 30.81 -15.52
C GLN A 54 -12.87 31.63 -16.80
N ILE A 55 -12.00 31.52 -17.81
CA ILE A 55 -12.20 32.17 -19.12
C ILE A 55 -13.44 31.56 -19.83
N ALA A 56 -13.57 30.24 -19.83
CA ALA A 56 -14.72 29.55 -20.40
C ALA A 56 -16.03 29.90 -19.66
N LEU A 57 -15.98 30.04 -18.34
CA LEU A 57 -17.12 30.42 -17.52
C LEU A 57 -17.62 31.82 -17.91
N GLY A 58 -16.72 32.81 -18.01
CA GLY A 58 -17.05 34.15 -18.48
C GLY A 58 -17.58 34.20 -19.93
N ALA A 59 -17.11 33.32 -20.80
CA ALA A 59 -17.62 33.18 -22.17
C ALA A 59 -19.03 32.53 -22.22
N VAL A 60 -19.37 31.69 -21.23
CA VAL A 60 -20.66 30.98 -21.14
C VAL A 60 -21.70 31.75 -20.32
N THR A 61 -21.31 32.73 -19.50
CA THR A 61 -22.20 33.68 -18.78
C THR A 61 -23.42 34.15 -19.61
N PRO A 62 -23.29 34.67 -20.85
CA PRO A 62 -24.46 35.11 -21.62
C PRO A 62 -25.44 33.98 -22.01
N VAL A 63 -24.95 32.74 -22.10
CA VAL A 63 -25.79 31.55 -22.37
C VAL A 63 -26.47 31.08 -21.09
N ALA A 64 -25.77 31.10 -19.95
CA ALA A 64 -26.35 30.77 -18.64
C ALA A 64 -27.55 31.69 -18.31
N VAL A 65 -27.45 32.99 -18.58
CA VAL A 65 -28.55 33.95 -18.41
C VAL A 65 -29.78 33.62 -19.28
N LYS A 66 -29.59 33.02 -20.47
CA LYS A 66 -30.73 32.56 -21.31
C LYS A 66 -31.37 31.28 -20.78
N LEU A 67 -30.63 30.46 -20.03
CA LEU A 67 -31.11 29.23 -19.40
C LEU A 67 -31.57 29.45 -17.94
N GLN A 68 -31.67 30.69 -17.48
CA GLN A 68 -32.08 31.02 -16.12
C GLN A 68 -33.40 30.37 -15.69
N GLN A 69 -34.41 30.41 -16.56
CA GLN A 69 -35.75 29.92 -16.28
C GLN A 69 -35.79 28.40 -16.06
N PRO A 70 -35.26 27.54 -16.95
CA PRO A 70 -35.18 26.11 -16.68
C PRO A 70 -34.24 25.77 -15.52
N ILE A 71 -33.14 26.51 -15.31
CA ILE A 71 -32.25 26.31 -14.15
C ILE A 71 -33.02 26.52 -12.84
N ASN A 72 -33.76 27.63 -12.71
CA ASN A 72 -34.55 27.92 -11.50
C ASN A 72 -35.65 26.87 -11.25
N LEU A 73 -36.30 26.35 -12.29
CA LEU A 73 -37.35 25.33 -12.12
C LEU A 73 -36.78 23.98 -11.64
N VAL A 74 -35.58 23.63 -12.09
CA VAL A 74 -34.84 22.47 -11.58
C VAL A 74 -34.34 22.72 -10.15
N ASP A 75 -33.85 23.93 -9.87
CA ASP A 75 -33.42 24.38 -8.53
C ASP A 75 -34.58 24.28 -7.51
N ASP A 76 -35.77 24.81 -7.84
CA ASP A 76 -36.99 24.68 -7.01
C ASP A 76 -37.38 23.22 -6.75
N THR A 77 -37.20 22.34 -7.73
CA THR A 77 -37.55 20.92 -7.63
C THR A 77 -36.56 20.18 -6.73
N LEU A 78 -35.27 20.46 -6.88
CA LEU A 78 -34.20 19.92 -6.05
C LEU A 78 -34.27 20.46 -4.61
N CYS A 79 -34.64 21.73 -4.41
CA CYS A 79 -34.89 22.33 -3.10
C CYS A 79 -35.96 21.55 -2.33
N LYS A 80 -37.10 21.25 -2.99
CA LYS A 80 -38.17 20.40 -2.41
C LYS A 80 -37.68 18.98 -2.13
N GLY A 81 -36.84 18.42 -2.99
CA GLY A 81 -36.21 17.11 -2.78
C GLY A 81 -35.31 17.07 -1.54
N ILE A 82 -34.51 18.12 -1.32
CA ILE A 82 -33.69 18.28 -0.11
C ILE A 82 -34.58 18.43 1.13
N ASP A 83 -35.65 19.22 1.06
CA ASP A 83 -36.56 19.41 2.19
C ASP A 83 -37.23 18.08 2.62
N VAL A 84 -37.67 17.27 1.64
CA VAL A 84 -38.20 15.91 1.91
C VAL A 84 -37.14 14.97 2.48
N LEU A 85 -35.90 15.03 1.97
CA LEU A 85 -34.79 14.21 2.49
C LEU A 85 -34.44 14.59 3.94
N GLN A 86 -34.46 15.88 4.28
CA GLN A 86 -34.27 16.38 5.64
C GLN A 86 -35.39 15.98 6.60
N GLU A 87 -36.62 15.80 6.11
CA GLU A 87 -37.75 15.28 6.90
C GLU A 87 -37.60 13.76 7.16
N LYS A 88 -37.22 13.00 6.13
CA LYS A 88 -37.14 11.53 6.23
C LYS A 88 -35.85 11.01 6.89
N VAL A 89 -34.76 11.78 6.89
CA VAL A 89 -33.47 11.37 7.45
C VAL A 89 -32.91 12.46 8.39
N PRO A 90 -33.46 12.61 9.61
CA PRO A 90 -33.02 13.66 10.55
C PRO A 90 -31.53 13.55 10.95
N ILE A 91 -30.93 12.36 10.84
CA ILE A 91 -29.49 12.09 11.06
C ILE A 91 -28.61 12.98 10.16
N VAL A 92 -29.10 13.45 9.01
CA VAL A 92 -28.36 14.36 8.11
C VAL A 92 -28.15 15.76 8.72
N LYS A 93 -28.91 16.13 9.76
CA LYS A 93 -28.77 17.43 10.46
C LYS A 93 -27.74 17.40 11.59
N GLU A 94 -27.34 16.22 12.06
CA GLU A 94 -26.40 16.09 13.18
C GLU A 94 -24.93 16.20 12.71
N PRO A 95 -24.06 16.90 13.46
CA PRO A 95 -22.65 16.98 13.11
C PRO A 95 -21.98 15.60 13.26
N PRO A 96 -21.26 15.09 12.25
CA PRO A 96 -20.79 13.71 12.22
C PRO A 96 -19.82 13.33 13.36
N GLY A 97 -19.18 14.31 14.00
CA GLY A 97 -18.37 14.07 15.21
C GLY A 97 -19.18 13.57 16.42
N GLN A 98 -20.44 14.03 16.58
CA GLN A 98 -21.30 13.57 17.68
C GLN A 98 -21.91 12.20 17.37
N ILE A 99 -22.21 11.91 16.10
CA ILE A 99 -22.59 10.56 15.64
C ILE A 99 -21.43 9.58 15.85
N TYR A 100 -20.20 9.97 15.54
CA TYR A 100 -19.00 9.13 15.74
C TYR A 100 -18.76 8.81 17.22
N GLU A 101 -18.73 9.79 18.12
CA GLU A 101 -18.54 9.54 19.55
C GLU A 101 -19.75 8.81 20.18
N SER A 102 -20.97 9.00 19.66
CA SER A 102 -22.14 8.21 20.06
C SER A 102 -22.00 6.75 19.61
N ALA A 103 -21.67 6.49 18.34
CA ALA A 103 -21.47 5.13 17.82
C ALA A 103 -20.30 4.42 18.54
N LYS A 104 -19.20 5.13 18.77
CA LYS A 104 -18.03 4.66 19.52
C LYS A 104 -18.38 4.34 20.97
N SER A 105 -19.17 5.18 21.65
CA SER A 105 -19.64 4.89 23.01
C SER A 105 -20.67 3.77 23.07
N TYR A 106 -21.54 3.60 22.07
CA TYR A 106 -22.41 2.41 21.97
C TYR A 106 -21.60 1.11 21.84
N VAL A 107 -20.53 1.12 21.02
CA VAL A 107 -19.62 -0.02 20.85
C VAL A 107 -18.77 -0.26 22.11
N SER A 108 -18.32 0.79 22.80
CA SER A 108 -17.43 0.67 23.96
C SER A 108 -18.15 0.40 25.29
N ASN A 109 -19.43 0.79 25.43
CA ASN A 109 -20.05 0.99 26.75
C ASN A 109 -21.22 0.06 27.09
N SER A 110 -21.62 -0.88 26.22
CA SER A 110 -22.67 -1.85 26.61
C SER A 110 -22.57 -3.18 25.87
N ALA A 111 -22.70 -4.30 26.60
CA ALA A 111 -23.17 -5.67 26.27
C ALA A 111 -22.71 -6.40 24.98
N ALA A 112 -22.24 -5.69 23.95
CA ALA A 112 -21.75 -6.18 22.68
C ALA A 112 -20.40 -6.89 22.83
N ALA A 113 -19.52 -6.51 23.77
CA ALA A 113 -18.28 -7.25 24.02
C ALA A 113 -18.56 -8.74 24.33
N GLY A 114 -19.46 -9.02 25.28
CA GLY A 114 -19.87 -10.39 25.58
C GLY A 114 -20.65 -11.08 24.45
N LYS A 115 -21.43 -10.32 23.66
CA LYS A 115 -22.16 -10.87 22.51
C LYS A 115 -21.21 -11.23 21.35
N VAL A 116 -20.26 -10.35 21.04
CA VAL A 116 -19.19 -10.56 20.05
C VAL A 116 -18.33 -11.73 20.46
N GLN A 117 -17.91 -11.85 21.72
CA GLN A 117 -17.18 -13.04 22.19
C GLN A 117 -18.01 -14.33 22.00
N SER A 118 -19.32 -14.31 22.28
CA SER A 118 -20.20 -15.45 22.03
C SER A 118 -20.47 -15.76 20.55
N ILE A 119 -20.20 -14.81 19.65
CA ILE A 119 -20.27 -15.00 18.19
C ILE A 119 -18.94 -15.53 17.68
N THR A 120 -17.80 -15.02 18.17
CA THR A 120 -16.48 -15.49 17.76
C THR A 120 -16.23 -16.94 18.20
N THR A 121 -16.66 -17.35 19.41
CA THR A 121 -16.53 -18.76 19.83
C THR A 121 -17.40 -19.69 18.98
N LYS A 122 -18.68 -19.36 18.76
CA LYS A 122 -19.57 -20.15 17.89
C LYS A 122 -19.11 -20.19 16.44
N SER A 123 -18.50 -19.10 15.95
CA SER A 123 -17.88 -19.05 14.62
C SER A 123 -16.65 -19.96 14.54
N TRP A 124 -15.86 -20.04 15.61
CA TRP A 124 -14.69 -20.92 15.71
C TRP A 124 -15.09 -22.40 15.73
N GLU A 125 -16.05 -22.76 16.59
CA GLU A 125 -16.63 -24.11 16.68
C GLU A 125 -17.20 -24.55 15.31
N LYS A 126 -18.00 -23.68 14.66
CA LYS A 126 -18.58 -23.99 13.35
C LYS A 126 -17.53 -24.08 12.25
N ALA A 127 -16.47 -23.27 12.29
CA ALA A 127 -15.36 -23.38 11.35
C ALA A 127 -14.61 -24.71 11.53
N ASN A 128 -14.32 -25.13 12.77
CA ASN A 128 -13.65 -26.41 13.04
C ASN A 128 -14.51 -27.61 12.62
N GLU A 129 -15.84 -27.54 12.78
CA GLU A 129 -16.79 -28.55 12.28
C GLU A 129 -16.77 -28.66 10.73
N VAL A 130 -16.82 -27.53 10.02
CA VAL A 130 -16.75 -27.49 8.55
C VAL A 130 -15.41 -28.01 8.04
N LEU A 131 -14.30 -27.61 8.69
CA LEU A 131 -12.95 -28.10 8.38
C LEU A 131 -12.78 -29.59 8.70
N SER A 132 -13.53 -30.14 9.65
CA SER A 132 -13.56 -31.58 9.98
C SER A 132 -14.41 -32.41 9.02
N THR A 133 -15.21 -31.78 8.15
CA THR A 133 -15.99 -32.47 7.11
C THR A 133 -15.07 -33.06 6.03
N SER A 134 -15.51 -34.08 5.28
CA SER A 134 -14.73 -34.70 4.20
C SER A 134 -14.09 -33.69 3.23
N TYR A 135 -14.86 -32.72 2.73
CA TYR A 135 -14.36 -31.64 1.87
C TYR A 135 -13.42 -30.67 2.60
N GLY A 136 -13.62 -30.43 3.91
CA GLY A 136 -12.74 -29.61 4.74
C GLY A 136 -11.37 -30.23 4.91
N ASN A 137 -11.29 -31.52 5.28
CA ASN A 137 -10.03 -32.25 5.36
C ASN A 137 -9.33 -32.35 4.01
N MET A 138 -10.06 -32.49 2.89
CA MET A 138 -9.45 -32.44 1.55
C MET A 138 -8.80 -31.08 1.26
N ALA A 139 -9.45 -29.97 1.66
CA ALA A 139 -8.88 -28.63 1.52
C ALA A 139 -7.64 -28.42 2.42
N LEU A 140 -7.66 -28.92 3.66
CA LEU A 140 -6.50 -28.88 4.57
C LEU A 140 -5.31 -29.69 4.06
N ASN A 141 -5.55 -30.89 3.54
CA ASN A 141 -4.49 -31.70 2.91
C ASN A 141 -3.90 -30.98 1.67
N GLY A 142 -4.74 -30.26 0.92
CA GLY A 142 -4.30 -29.36 -0.15
C GLY A 142 -3.45 -28.18 0.36
N LEU A 143 -3.83 -27.56 1.48
CA LEU A 143 -3.06 -26.51 2.15
C LEU A 143 -1.69 -27.02 2.62
N ASP A 144 -1.60 -28.18 3.26
CA ASP A 144 -0.32 -28.72 3.74
C ASP A 144 0.63 -29.09 2.59
N SER A 145 0.09 -29.73 1.55
CA SER A 145 0.85 -30.07 0.35
C SER A 145 1.37 -28.82 -0.37
N THR A 146 0.50 -27.82 -0.59
CA THR A 146 0.89 -26.55 -1.22
C THR A 146 1.82 -25.72 -0.34
N SER A 147 1.66 -25.74 0.99
CA SER A 147 2.57 -25.08 1.93
C SER A 147 3.95 -25.70 1.90
N THR A 148 4.06 -27.04 1.89
CA THR A 148 5.33 -27.77 1.74
C THR A 148 6.03 -27.45 0.40
N ILE A 149 5.26 -27.36 -0.68
CA ILE A 149 5.77 -26.98 -2.01
C ILE A 149 6.25 -25.51 -2.02
N ALA A 150 5.46 -24.61 -1.42
CA ALA A 150 5.80 -23.20 -1.31
C ALA A 150 7.06 -22.99 -0.46
N ASP A 151 7.21 -23.73 0.64
CA ASP A 151 8.37 -23.70 1.52
C ASP A 151 9.65 -24.03 0.75
N LYS A 152 9.63 -25.08 -0.07
CA LYS A 152 10.73 -25.44 -0.99
C LYS A 152 11.04 -24.35 -2.02
N TYR A 153 10.04 -23.64 -2.55
CA TYR A 153 10.27 -22.51 -3.45
C TYR A 153 10.84 -21.29 -2.72
N ILE A 154 10.44 -21.07 -1.46
CA ILE A 154 10.99 -20.02 -0.61
C ILE A 154 12.46 -20.33 -0.28
N ASP A 155 12.81 -21.58 0.01
CA ASP A 155 14.20 -22.00 0.17
C ASP A 155 15.02 -21.86 -1.12
N TYR A 156 14.43 -22.09 -2.30
CA TYR A 156 15.10 -21.94 -3.60
C TYR A 156 15.36 -20.47 -3.98
N TYR A 157 14.37 -19.59 -3.85
CA TYR A 157 14.49 -18.18 -4.23
C TYR A 157 15.06 -17.29 -3.12
N LEU A 158 14.97 -17.72 -1.85
CA LEU A 158 15.47 -17.03 -0.67
C LEU A 158 16.18 -18.02 0.27
N PRO A 159 17.45 -18.37 0.00
CA PRO A 159 18.20 -19.31 0.82
C PRO A 159 18.34 -18.87 2.29
N ALA A 160 18.35 -19.84 3.20
CA ALA A 160 18.82 -19.64 4.57
C ALA A 160 20.35 -19.62 4.63
N GLU A 161 20.90 -18.96 5.65
CA GLU A 161 22.26 -19.24 6.13
C GLU A 161 22.20 -20.30 7.24
N GLU A 162 23.36 -20.87 7.61
CA GLU A 162 23.48 -22.15 8.35
C GLU A 162 22.83 -22.20 9.75
N ASP A 163 22.38 -21.05 10.27
CA ASP A 163 21.82 -20.86 11.61
C ASP A 163 20.26 -20.78 11.67
N GLU A 164 19.52 -20.96 10.57
CA GLU A 164 18.03 -20.93 10.62
C GLU A 164 17.40 -22.29 10.98
N GLU A 165 16.78 -22.38 12.16
CA GLU A 165 15.81 -23.45 12.47
C GLU A 165 14.63 -23.41 11.49
N ASN A 166 14.52 -24.43 10.63
CA ASN A 166 13.39 -24.56 9.71
C ASN A 166 12.15 -25.07 10.44
N ILE A 167 11.32 -24.13 10.90
CA ILE A 167 9.98 -24.40 11.42
C ILE A 167 9.07 -24.75 10.23
N HIS A 168 9.09 -26.02 9.82
CA HIS A 168 8.18 -26.53 8.80
C HIS A 168 6.74 -26.63 9.36
N PRO A 169 5.72 -26.33 8.54
CA PRO A 169 4.34 -26.62 8.88
C PRO A 169 4.12 -28.13 9.12
N HIS A 170 3.54 -28.47 10.27
CA HIS A 170 3.18 -29.83 10.64
C HIS A 170 1.86 -30.25 9.95
N PRO A 171 1.63 -31.54 9.68
CA PRO A 171 0.45 -32.01 8.96
C PRO A 171 -0.83 -31.87 9.79
N ASN A 172 -1.96 -31.54 9.15
CA ASN A 172 -3.27 -31.40 9.81
C ASN A 172 -3.79 -32.67 10.51
N SER A 173 -3.20 -33.83 10.22
CA SER A 173 -3.59 -35.13 10.80
C SER A 173 -3.24 -35.27 12.29
N GLU A 174 -2.39 -34.40 12.82
CA GLU A 174 -1.91 -34.45 14.21
C GLU A 174 -2.50 -33.31 15.08
N CYS A 175 -3.38 -32.47 14.53
CA CYS A 175 -3.90 -31.28 15.20
C CYS A 175 -5.38 -31.41 15.57
N GLU A 176 -5.71 -31.19 16.85
CA GLU A 176 -7.09 -31.23 17.37
C GLU A 176 -7.94 -30.03 16.89
N ASP A 177 -7.32 -28.87 16.67
CA ASP A 177 -7.96 -27.66 16.16
C ASP A 177 -7.44 -27.32 14.76
N LYS A 178 -8.29 -27.56 13.76
CA LYS A 178 -7.98 -27.36 12.34
C LYS A 178 -7.95 -25.88 11.94
N VAL A 179 -8.62 -25.01 12.70
CA VAL A 179 -8.60 -23.56 12.49
C VAL A 179 -7.27 -23.00 12.98
N LEU A 180 -6.82 -23.39 14.19
CA LEU A 180 -5.49 -23.03 14.70
C LEU A 180 -4.39 -23.50 13.76
N HIS A 181 -4.47 -24.76 13.30
CA HIS A 181 -3.53 -25.32 12.32
C HIS A 181 -3.46 -24.50 11.02
N THR A 182 -4.61 -24.16 10.43
CA THR A 182 -4.68 -23.32 9.22
C THR A 182 -4.00 -21.96 9.42
N VAL A 183 -4.30 -21.29 10.54
CA VAL A 183 -3.73 -19.97 10.88
C VAL A 183 -2.23 -20.08 11.13
N HIS A 184 -1.79 -21.12 11.82
CA HIS A 184 -0.38 -21.38 12.12
C HIS A 184 0.43 -21.62 10.85
N THR A 185 -0.03 -22.52 9.96
CA THR A 185 0.63 -22.87 8.69
C THR A 185 0.82 -21.67 7.76
N VAL A 186 -0.18 -20.77 7.67
CA VAL A 186 -0.04 -19.52 6.89
C VAL A 186 0.87 -18.52 7.62
N GLY A 187 0.80 -18.45 8.95
CA GLY A 187 1.61 -17.57 9.78
C GLY A 187 3.10 -17.87 9.73
N THR A 188 3.51 -19.14 9.86
CA THR A 188 4.91 -19.56 9.79
C THR A 188 5.52 -19.28 8.41
N LEU A 189 4.80 -19.65 7.34
CA LEU A 189 5.25 -19.42 5.96
C LEU A 189 5.40 -17.91 5.67
N SER A 190 4.42 -17.10 6.08
CA SER A 190 4.46 -15.64 5.95
C SER A 190 5.63 -15.02 6.73
N ALA A 191 5.90 -15.50 7.95
CA ALA A 191 7.03 -15.06 8.76
C ALA A 191 8.38 -15.43 8.14
N LYS A 192 8.51 -16.66 7.59
CA LYS A 192 9.70 -17.15 6.88
C LYS A 192 10.00 -16.29 5.66
N VAL A 193 9.00 -16.04 4.79
CA VAL A 193 9.12 -15.12 3.64
C VAL A 193 9.53 -13.73 4.09
N SER A 194 8.78 -13.13 5.03
CA SER A 194 9.00 -11.75 5.46
C SER A 194 10.40 -11.52 6.03
N ARG A 195 10.88 -12.45 6.88
CA ARG A 195 12.23 -12.42 7.45
C ARG A 195 13.29 -12.47 6.35
N ARG A 196 13.16 -13.40 5.41
CA ARG A 196 14.17 -13.62 4.37
C ARG A 196 14.19 -12.51 3.32
N VAL A 197 13.03 -12.03 2.85
CA VAL A 197 12.93 -10.85 1.98
C VAL A 197 13.60 -9.63 2.63
N TYR A 198 13.28 -9.37 3.90
CA TYR A 198 13.87 -8.25 4.65
C TYR A 198 15.39 -8.41 4.81
N ARG A 199 15.88 -9.63 5.05
CA ARG A 199 17.32 -9.94 5.12
C ARG A 199 18.01 -9.70 3.77
N THR A 200 17.47 -10.20 2.66
CA THR A 200 18.04 -10.01 1.31
C THR A 200 18.17 -8.52 0.98
N LEU A 201 17.10 -7.74 1.18
CA LEU A 201 17.10 -6.30 0.86
C LEU A 201 18.04 -5.50 1.78
N SER A 202 18.08 -5.80 3.07
CA SER A 202 19.00 -5.13 4.02
C SER A 202 20.47 -5.52 3.82
N GLY A 203 20.75 -6.72 3.30
CA GLY A 203 22.08 -7.14 2.87
C GLY A 203 22.59 -6.35 1.67
N THR A 204 21.77 -6.23 0.61
CA THR A 204 22.13 -5.47 -0.60
C THR A 204 22.47 -4.01 -0.28
N ARG A 205 21.66 -3.36 0.57
CA ARG A 205 21.91 -1.97 1.00
C ARG A 205 23.25 -1.80 1.72
N LYS A 206 23.59 -2.69 2.66
CA LYS A 206 24.88 -2.69 3.38
C LYS A 206 26.09 -3.04 2.51
N ARG A 207 25.88 -3.54 1.29
CA ARG A 207 26.92 -3.81 0.30
C ARG A 207 27.10 -2.62 -0.64
N GLN A 208 26.01 -1.94 -1.01
CA GLN A 208 26.04 -0.65 -1.72
C GLN A 208 26.76 0.42 -0.87
N GLU A 209 26.35 0.61 0.39
CA GLU A 209 26.95 1.58 1.32
C GLU A 209 28.44 1.28 1.64
N ARG A 210 28.92 0.04 1.42
CA ARG A 210 30.36 -0.29 1.49
C ARG A 210 31.11 -0.07 0.18
N ASN A 211 30.49 -0.33 -0.97
CA ASN A 211 31.10 -0.11 -2.28
C ASN A 211 31.24 1.38 -2.61
N ASP A 212 30.26 2.21 -2.20
CA ASP A 212 30.30 3.67 -2.39
C ASP A 212 31.34 4.36 -1.48
N GLY A 213 31.93 3.63 -0.52
CA GLY A 213 32.94 4.13 0.41
C GLY A 213 34.40 3.82 0.04
N GLN A 214 34.69 3.10 -1.05
CA GLN A 214 36.04 2.53 -1.23
C GLN A 214 36.52 2.35 -2.69
N ASN A 215 36.89 3.45 -3.37
CA ASN A 215 38.15 3.63 -4.12
C ASN A 215 38.25 5.05 -4.73
N PRO A 216 39.45 5.58 -5.11
CA PRO A 216 40.79 5.03 -4.96
C PRO A 216 41.85 6.00 -4.36
N GLN A 217 42.58 5.52 -3.36
CA GLN A 217 43.98 5.92 -3.13
C GLN A 217 44.75 4.66 -2.73
N ASP A 218 45.49 4.09 -3.68
CA ASP A 218 46.65 3.20 -3.47
C ASP A 218 47.29 2.89 -4.84
N THR A 219 47.78 3.93 -5.49
CA THR A 219 48.84 3.80 -6.51
C THR A 219 49.94 4.80 -6.20
N ASN A 220 51.19 4.30 -6.19
CA ASN A 220 52.50 4.96 -6.10
C ASN A 220 53.26 4.82 -4.77
N THR A 221 54.59 4.67 -4.92
CA THR A 221 55.59 4.31 -3.88
C THR A 221 55.52 2.81 -3.55
N GLU A 222 56.54 1.99 -3.83
CA GLU A 222 57.97 2.20 -3.57
C GLU A 222 58.87 1.72 -4.72
N MET A 223 59.88 2.50 -5.11
CA MET A 223 61.02 2.07 -5.94
C MET A 223 62.32 2.30 -5.14
N ASP A 224 63.33 1.45 -5.40
CA ASP A 224 64.74 1.56 -4.97
C ASP A 224 64.99 1.45 -3.45
N THR A 225 66.06 0.86 -2.87
CA THR A 225 67.28 0.09 -3.30
C THR A 225 67.84 -0.64 -2.05
N THR A 226 68.70 -1.67 -2.00
CA THR A 226 69.61 -2.36 -2.95
C THR A 226 69.91 -3.82 -2.46
N SER A 227 70.82 -4.56 -3.13
CA SER A 227 71.91 -5.44 -2.59
C SER A 227 71.88 -5.95 -1.13
N SER A 228 72.24 -7.19 -0.78
CA SER A 228 72.77 -8.40 -1.46
C SER A 228 72.41 -9.60 -0.54
N GLN A 229 72.27 -10.86 -0.93
CA GLN A 229 73.31 -11.81 -1.37
C GLN A 229 72.58 -13.14 -1.64
N ASN A 230 72.80 -13.80 -2.77
CA ASN A 230 73.38 -15.16 -2.74
C ASN A 230 73.90 -15.57 -4.12
N THR A 231 75.02 -16.27 -4.13
CA THR A 231 75.69 -16.75 -5.34
C THR A 231 75.22 -18.16 -5.72
N GLU A 232 75.54 -18.55 -6.96
CA GLU A 232 75.67 -19.95 -7.40
C GLU A 232 74.40 -20.83 -7.41
N ASN A 233 73.72 -20.82 -8.56
CA ASN A 233 73.91 -21.98 -9.43
C ASN A 233 73.95 -21.64 -10.92
N LEU A 234 74.67 -22.47 -11.67
CA LEU A 234 75.32 -22.08 -12.93
C LEU A 234 74.89 -23.01 -14.07
N THR A 235 74.41 -22.43 -15.18
CA THR A 235 74.18 -23.07 -16.49
C THR A 235 73.12 -24.20 -16.53
N HIS A 236 72.41 -24.47 -17.63
CA HIS A 236 72.77 -24.27 -19.03
C HIS A 236 71.54 -24.22 -19.97
N ARG A 237 71.66 -23.41 -21.04
CA ARG A 237 71.13 -23.61 -22.41
C ARG A 237 69.68 -23.16 -22.75
N LYS A 238 69.63 -22.34 -23.81
CA LYS A 238 68.48 -21.75 -24.52
C LYS A 238 68.26 -22.51 -25.88
N PRO A 239 67.43 -22.04 -26.83
CA PRO A 239 66.04 -22.45 -27.11
C PRO A 239 65.86 -23.28 -28.41
N SER A 240 64.61 -23.61 -28.72
CA SER A 240 64.05 -23.90 -30.06
C SER A 240 62.54 -23.58 -29.95
N SER A 241 61.88 -22.71 -30.73
CA SER A 241 61.44 -22.89 -32.13
C SER A 241 60.89 -24.31 -32.40
N ASP A 242 59.69 -24.50 -32.97
CA ASP A 242 59.05 -23.67 -34.00
C ASP A 242 57.50 -23.84 -34.05
N THR A 243 56.87 -23.11 -34.99
CA THR A 243 55.58 -23.31 -35.72
C THR A 243 54.61 -24.49 -35.34
N ASP A 244 53.29 -24.40 -35.54
CA ASP A 244 52.56 -23.85 -36.71
C ASP A 244 51.10 -23.42 -36.44
N GLN A 245 50.54 -22.63 -37.38
CA GLN A 245 49.09 -22.43 -37.57
C GLN A 245 48.50 -23.57 -38.41
N TYR A 246 47.22 -23.93 -38.25
CA TYR A 246 46.17 -23.69 -39.26
C TYR A 246 44.76 -24.15 -38.83
N SER A 247 43.76 -23.38 -39.27
CA SER A 247 42.30 -23.68 -39.37
C SER A 247 41.55 -24.12 -38.10
#